data_AF-A0A959RTB4-F1
#
_entry.id   AF-A0A959RTB4-F1
#
_cell.length_a   1.000
_cell.length_b   1.000
_cell.length_c   1.000
_cell.angle_alpha   90.00
_cell.angle_beta   90.00
_cell.angle_gamma   90.00
#
_symmetry.space_group_name_H-M   'P 1'
#
loop_
_entity.id
_entity.type
_entity.pdbx_description
1 polymer ?
#
loop_
_entity_poly.entity_id
_entity_poly.type
_entity_poly.pdbx_seq_one_letter_code
_entity_poly.pdbx_strand_id
1 'polypeptide(L)' 'MNNDLTKKLELYLTKTSDYLNTKLIPFWAEKAVEPKYGGFQTNYDKDGKRTEVTEKSFLSQCRSVFTISHA' A
#
# COMPACT_ATOMS: atom_id res chain seq x y z
N MET A 1 -19.43 2.29 -27.10
CA MET A 1 -18.42 1.39 -26.49
C MET A 1 -19.00 -0.01 -26.42
N ASN A 2 -18.20 -1.04 -26.71
CA ASN A 2 -18.65 -2.43 -26.71
C ASN A 2 -19.03 -2.84 -25.28
N ASN A 3 -20.26 -3.27 -25.04
CA ASN A 3 -20.85 -3.48 -23.70
C ASN A 3 -20.03 -4.48 -22.85
N ASP A 4 -19.38 -5.46 -23.49
CA ASP A 4 -18.49 -6.43 -22.84
C ASP A 4 -17.21 -5.77 -22.27
N LEU A 5 -16.64 -4.80 -22.99
CA LEU A 5 -15.44 -4.10 -22.54
C LEU A 5 -15.76 -3.22 -21.31
N THR A 6 -16.87 -2.50 -21.34
CA THR A 6 -17.30 -1.67 -20.20
C THR A 6 -17.49 -2.53 -18.95
N LYS A 7 -18.18 -3.67 -19.06
CA LYS A 7 -18.37 -4.60 -17.93
C LYS A 7 -17.05 -5.14 -17.36
N LYS A 8 -16.07 -5.45 -18.22
CA LYS A 8 -14.74 -5.88 -17.77
C LYS A 8 -13.99 -4.78 -17.04
N LEU A 9 -14.08 -3.53 -17.52
CA LEU A 9 -13.45 -2.38 -16.86
C LEU A 9 -14.07 -2.10 -15.49
N GLU A 10 -15.40 -2.15 -15.40
CA GLU A 10 -16.13 -2.04 -14.13
C GLU A 10 -15.70 -3.13 -13.16
N LEU A 11 -15.62 -4.39 -13.63
CA LEU A 11 -15.16 -5.50 -12.80
C LEU A 11 -13.74 -5.28 -12.26
N TYR A 12 -12.81 -4.81 -13.09
CA TYR A 12 -11.45 -4.53 -12.64
C TYR A 12 -11.40 -3.38 -11.66
N LEU A 13 -12.14 -2.30 -11.91
CA LEU A 13 -12.21 -1.14 -11.03
C LEU A 13 -12.74 -1.54 -9.64
N THR A 14 -13.83 -2.31 -9.59
CA THR A 14 -14.37 -2.81 -8.33
C THR A 14 -13.35 -3.68 -7.60
N LYS A 15 -12.75 -4.66 -8.30
CA LYS A 15 -11.77 -5.56 -7.68
C LYS A 15 -10.54 -4.82 -7.13
N THR A 16 -10.00 -3.86 -7.88
CA THR A 16 -8.81 -3.12 -7.43
C THR A 16 -9.13 -2.15 -6.31
N SER A 17 -10.28 -1.47 -6.38
CA SER A 17 -10.76 -0.59 -5.32
C SER A 17 -10.99 -1.37 -4.02
N ASP A 18 -11.67 -2.50 -4.09
CA ASP A 18 -11.94 -3.33 -2.92
C ASP A 18 -10.64 -3.85 -2.30
N TYR A 19 -9.71 -4.33 -3.12
CA TYR A 19 -8.43 -4.83 -2.63
C TYR A 19 -7.56 -3.72 -2.03
N LEU A 20 -7.53 -2.54 -2.64
CA LEU A 20 -6.80 -1.39 -2.12
C LEU A 20 -7.31 -1.01 -0.73
N ASN A 21 -8.62 -0.85 -0.59
CA ASN A 21 -9.25 -0.33 0.64
C ASN A 21 -9.35 -1.37 1.75
N THR A 22 -9.55 -2.64 1.43
CA THR A 22 -9.80 -3.68 2.44
C THR A 22 -8.56 -4.51 2.79
N LYS A 23 -7.49 -4.44 1.97
CA LYS A 23 -6.25 -5.21 2.18
C LYS A 23 -5.02 -4.32 2.25
N LEU A 24 -4.70 -3.58 1.18
CA LEU A 24 -3.42 -2.87 1.08
C LEU A 24 -3.30 -1.70 2.05
N ILE A 25 -4.29 -0.81 2.10
CA ILE A 25 -4.27 0.35 3.00
C ILE A 25 -4.22 -0.13 4.46
N PRO A 26 -5.10 -1.05 4.93
CA PRO A 26 -5.02 -1.56 6.29
C PRO A 26 -3.67 -2.18 6.65
N PHE A 27 -3.08 -2.98 5.75
CA PHE A 27 -1.77 -3.59 5.97
C PHE A 27 -0.69 -2.54 6.23
N TRP A 28 -0.61 -1.50 5.40
CA TRP A 28 0.43 -0.47 5.54
C TRP A 28 0.12 0.53 6.64
N ALA A 29 -1.14 0.90 6.87
CA ALA A 29 -1.51 1.81 7.95
C ALA A 29 -1.12 1.25 9.34
N GLU A 30 -1.28 -0.06 9.54
CA GLU A 30 -0.91 -0.73 10.78
C GLU A 30 0.63 -0.83 10.95
N LYS A 31 1.37 -1.04 9.87
CA LYS A 31 2.77 -1.51 9.92
C LYS A 31 3.81 -0.48 9.49
N ALA A 32 3.42 0.53 8.71
CA ALA A 32 4.37 1.43 8.10
C ALA A 32 4.97 2.39 9.13
N VAL A 33 4.23 2.85 10.14
CA VAL A 33 4.74 3.85 11.09
C VAL A 33 5.88 3.26 11.94
N GLU A 34 7.03 3.93 11.95
CA GLU A 34 8.18 3.56 12.77
C GLU A 34 8.18 4.38 14.07
N PRO A 35 7.86 3.79 15.23
CA PRO A 35 7.64 4.57 16.45
C PRO A 35 8.93 5.03 17.16
N LYS A 36 10.09 4.43 16.89
CA LYS A 36 11.33 4.68 17.66
C LYS A 36 12.13 5.90 17.16
N TYR A 37 12.23 6.04 15.85
CA TYR A 37 13.06 7.01 15.13
C TYR A 37 12.26 7.79 14.09
N GLY A 38 10.94 7.56 13.99
CA GLY A 38 10.04 8.26 13.07
C GLY A 38 10.15 7.80 11.61
N GLY A 39 9.27 8.32 10.76
CA GLY A 39 9.17 7.89 9.36
C GLY A 39 8.52 6.51 9.22
N PHE A 40 8.88 5.79 8.16
CA PHE A 40 8.21 4.57 7.73
C PHE A 40 9.14 3.36 7.64
N GLN A 41 8.67 2.19 8.06
CA GLN A 41 9.25 0.90 7.76
C GLN A 41 8.59 0.32 6.51
N THR A 42 9.39 -0.01 5.49
CA THR A 42 8.87 -0.54 4.23
C THR A 42 9.46 -1.91 3.85
N ASN A 43 10.38 -2.44 4.65
CA ASN A 43 11.06 -3.70 4.37
C ASN A 43 10.38 -4.87 5.09
N TYR A 44 9.36 -5.43 4.45
CA TYR A 44 8.62 -6.60 4.90
C TYR A 44 8.82 -7.76 3.92
N ASP A 45 8.87 -8.99 4.44
CA ASP A 45 8.91 -10.19 3.61
C ASP A 45 7.53 -10.56 3.02
N LYS A 46 7.49 -11.64 2.24
CA LYS A 46 6.25 -12.13 1.60
C LYS A 46 5.14 -12.51 2.57
N ASP A 47 5.49 -12.80 3.83
CA ASP A 47 4.56 -13.20 4.89
C ASP A 47 4.17 -11.99 5.76
N GLY A 48 4.61 -10.78 5.38
CA GLY A 48 4.32 -9.54 6.09
C GLY A 48 5.11 -9.36 7.38
N LYS A 49 6.24 -10.06 7.54
CA LYS A 49 7.13 -9.94 8.71
C LYS A 49 8.21 -8.91 8.45
N ARG A 50 8.53 -8.14 9.48
CA ARG A 50 9.58 -7.13 9.42
C ARG A 50 10.94 -7.80 9.20
N THR A 51 11.68 -7.33 8.21
CA THR A 51 13.06 -7.75 7.96
C THR A 51 14.05 -7.00 8.87
N GLU A 52 15.29 -7.48 8.96
CA GLU A 52 16.36 -6.80 9.71
C GLU A 52 16.89 -5.53 9.02
N VAL A 53 16.41 -5.22 7.80
CA VAL A 53 16.85 -4.04 7.05
C VAL A 53 16.36 -2.75 7.72
N THR A 54 17.30 -2.01 8.30
CA THR A 54 17.04 -0.75 9.00
C THR A 54 17.13 0.49 8.11
N GLU A 55 17.71 0.36 6.92
CA GLU A 55 17.85 1.46 5.97
C GLU A 55 16.48 1.95 5.48
N LYS A 56 16.29 3.27 5.52
CA LYS A 56 15.08 3.94 5.05
C LYS A 56 15.37 4.66 3.75
N SER A 57 14.96 4.05 2.63
CA SER A 57 15.05 4.69 1.32
C SER A 57 14.21 5.96 1.30
N PHE A 58 14.83 7.09 0.94
CA PHE A 58 14.16 8.39 0.81
C PHE A 58 12.91 8.32 -0.07
N LEU A 59 13.01 7.64 -1.21
CA LEU A 59 11.88 7.49 -2.14
C LEU A 59 10.71 6.73 -1.50
N SER A 60 11.00 5.67 -0.74
CA SER A 60 9.97 4.91 -0.02
C SER A 60 9.30 5.75 1.07
N GLN A 61 10.06 6.61 1.76
CA GLN A 61 9.49 7.55 2.74
C GLN A 61 8.53 8.54 2.05
N CYS A 62 8.95 9.19 0.96
CA CYS A 62 8.12 10.15 0.23
C CYS A 62 6.83 9.51 -0.30
N ARG A 63 6.91 8.30 -0.86
CA ARG A 63 5.75 7.56 -1.35
C ARG A 63 4.80 7.18 -0.22
N SER A 64 5.33 6.80 0.93
CA SER A 64 4.52 6.48 2.11
C SER A 64 3.74 7.69 2.59
N VAL A 65 4.38 8.87 2.69
CA VAL A 65 3.68 10.13 3.01
C VAL A 65 2.56 10.40 2.01
N PHE A 66 2.89 10.42 0.71
CA PHE A 66 1.91 10.70 -0.34
C PHE A 66 0.70 9.76 -0.27
N THR A 67 0.95 8.45 -0.19
CA THR A 67 -0.12 7.44 -0.17
C THR A 67 -0.97 7.54 1.09
N ILE A 68 -0.36 7.67 2.28
CA ILE A 68 -1.10 7.74 3.54
C ILE A 68 -1.87 9.07 3.66
N SER A 69 -1.35 10.18 3.13
CA SER A 69 -2.09 11.45 3.09
C SER A 69 -3.25 11.45 2.09
N HIS A 70 -3.23 10.58 1.09
CA HIS A 70 -4.30 10.45 0.09
C HIS A 70 -5.40 9.48 0.52
N ALA A 71 -5.02 8.39 1.19
CA ALA A 71 -5.90 7.32 1.67
C ALA A 71 -6.87 7.82 2.75
#